data_AF-A0A660P9G1-F1
#
_entry.id   AF-A0A660P9G1-F1
#
_cell.length_a   1.000
_cell.length_b   1.000
_cell.length_c   1.000
_cell.angle_alpha   90.00
_cell.angle_beta   90.00
_cell.angle_gamma   90.00
#
_symmetry.space_group_name_H-M   'P 1'
#
loop_
_entity.id
_entity.type
_entity.pdbx_description
1 polymer ?
#
loop_
_entity_poly.entity_id
_entity_poly.type
_entity_poly.pdbx_seq_one_letter_code
_entity_poly.pdbx_strand_id
1 'polypeptide(L)'
;MQEIIRNLLKQKGLFICRHPLHSKFDFEVSPYHILKQKKCFKTGCVEFIWRCKIHGKNIDCPRGYKHVGKNCFSCKHYYEEKICRKPEALVDKETLQKFFDDLKDYEYWLSTVEGKRVSFSGIITAVYPSLVMTVDNNRSSVRMNGFLIKFARGYIGYDLFDDTIYLHIGRRFLAKWQPAPSDELEFKARLTNSRGKVVLIRPTEVEIEKNEGKPIIDYSKALIGKTTGTIVRDDISLCHQCPFGALLDVIVLRPKRNIYRRFYCLRGVEYSKDCPVRLEQELIKNSNQSVEI
;
A
#
# COMPACT_ATOMS: atom_id res chain seq x y z
N MET A 1 -28.42 8.87 -12.90
CA MET A 1 -28.51 7.63 -12.10
C MET A 1 -27.24 7.58 -11.28
N GLN A 2 -27.33 7.40 -9.96
CA GLN A 2 -26.15 7.34 -9.10
C GLN A 2 -25.59 5.92 -9.14
N GLU A 3 -24.38 5.74 -9.67
CA GLU A 3 -23.71 4.44 -9.67
C GLU A 3 -22.82 4.31 -8.42
N ILE A 4 -22.74 3.09 -7.88
CA ILE A 4 -21.83 2.77 -6.77
C ILE A 4 -20.61 2.08 -7.36
N ILE A 5 -19.47 2.73 -7.25
CA ILE A 5 -18.19 2.27 -7.80
C ILE A 5 -17.30 1.78 -6.66
N ARG A 6 -16.67 0.60 -6.84
CA ARG A 6 -15.70 0.04 -5.90
C ARG A 6 -14.36 -0.24 -6.60
N ASN A 7 -13.26 -0.15 -5.87
CA ASN A 7 -11.93 -0.36 -6.45
C ASN A 7 -11.58 -1.86 -6.55
N LEU A 8 -12.06 -2.50 -7.60
CA LEU A 8 -11.85 -3.94 -7.84
C LEU A 8 -10.37 -4.32 -8.00
N LEU A 9 -9.50 -3.37 -8.38
CA LEU A 9 -8.04 -3.60 -8.45
C LEU A 9 -7.38 -3.80 -7.08
N LYS A 10 -8.05 -3.38 -5.99
CA LYS A 10 -7.59 -3.49 -4.60
C LYS A 10 -8.46 -4.40 -3.74
N GLN A 11 -9.44 -5.06 -4.34
CA GLN A 11 -10.28 -6.03 -3.65
C GLN A 11 -9.44 -7.09 -2.93
N LYS A 12 -9.85 -7.36 -1.70
CA LYS A 12 -9.26 -8.35 -0.81
C LYS A 12 -10.03 -9.68 -0.90
N GLY A 13 -9.39 -10.77 -0.46
CA GLY A 13 -9.99 -12.10 -0.34
C GLY A 13 -10.22 -12.82 -1.67
N LEU A 14 -9.72 -12.30 -2.79
CA LEU A 14 -9.94 -12.91 -4.11
C LEU A 14 -8.85 -13.89 -4.51
N PHE A 15 -7.58 -13.53 -4.25
CA PHE A 15 -6.43 -14.32 -4.67
C PHE A 15 -5.41 -14.52 -3.56
N ILE A 16 -4.82 -15.72 -3.53
CA ILE A 16 -3.65 -16.05 -2.73
C ILE A 16 -2.47 -16.43 -3.62
N CYS A 17 -1.26 -16.17 -3.15
CA CYS A 17 -0.04 -16.62 -3.81
C CYS A 17 1.02 -16.98 -2.75
N ARG A 18 1.36 -18.27 -2.66
CA ARG A 18 2.29 -18.86 -1.67
C ARG A 18 3.77 -18.52 -1.90
N HIS A 19 4.05 -17.36 -2.49
CA HIS A 19 5.40 -16.85 -2.64
C HIS A 19 5.89 -16.31 -1.29
N PRO A 20 7.12 -16.65 -0.85
CA PRO A 20 7.66 -16.18 0.43
C PRO A 20 7.60 -14.66 0.65
N LEU A 21 7.67 -13.87 -0.42
CA LEU A 21 7.59 -12.40 -0.36
C LEU A 21 6.19 -11.88 0.03
N HIS A 22 5.15 -12.70 -0.10
CA HIS A 22 3.76 -12.35 0.22
C HIS A 22 3.34 -12.81 1.64
N SER A 23 4.20 -13.53 2.36
CA SER A 23 3.93 -13.99 3.74
C SER A 23 3.51 -12.86 4.69
N LYS A 24 4.03 -11.64 4.49
CA LYS A 24 3.68 -10.44 5.29
C LYS A 24 2.24 -9.96 5.11
N PHE A 25 1.54 -10.49 4.11
CA PHE A 25 0.15 -10.17 3.80
C PHE A 25 -0.71 -11.43 3.85
N ASP A 26 -0.34 -12.43 4.67
CA ASP A 26 -1.00 -13.73 4.76
C ASP A 26 -1.18 -14.42 3.39
N PHE A 27 -0.19 -14.22 2.51
CA PHE A 27 -0.21 -14.67 1.10
C PHE A 27 -1.32 -14.07 0.22
N GLU A 28 -2.14 -13.18 0.78
CA GLU A 28 -3.18 -12.47 0.05
C GLU A 28 -2.56 -11.47 -0.93
N VAL A 29 -3.08 -11.44 -2.15
CA VAL A 29 -2.54 -10.61 -3.23
C VAL A 29 -3.65 -9.93 -3.99
N SER A 30 -3.52 -8.61 -4.16
CA SER A 30 -4.57 -7.83 -4.82
C SER A 30 -4.63 -8.12 -6.33
N PRO A 31 -5.80 -7.97 -6.97
CA PRO A 31 -5.96 -8.16 -8.41
C PRO A 31 -4.99 -7.30 -9.24
N TYR A 32 -4.75 -6.05 -8.83
CA TYR A 32 -3.73 -5.18 -9.45
C TYR A 32 -2.35 -5.85 -9.51
N HIS A 33 -1.91 -6.49 -8.43
CA HIS A 33 -0.59 -7.10 -8.36
C HIS A 33 -0.47 -8.25 -9.37
N ILE A 34 -1.47 -9.10 -9.43
CA ILE A 34 -1.48 -10.29 -10.30
C ILE A 34 -1.71 -9.91 -11.76
N LEU A 35 -2.71 -9.06 -12.05
CA LEU A 35 -3.19 -8.79 -13.40
C LEU A 35 -2.41 -7.68 -14.12
N LYS A 36 -2.00 -6.63 -13.41
CA LYS A 36 -1.34 -5.46 -14.02
C LYS A 36 0.16 -5.42 -13.75
N GLN A 37 0.60 -5.70 -12.52
CA GLN A 37 2.02 -5.59 -12.13
C GLN A 37 2.86 -6.81 -12.53
N LYS A 38 2.45 -8.01 -12.11
CA LYS A 38 3.18 -9.27 -12.35
C LYS A 38 2.71 -10.00 -13.60
N LYS A 39 1.45 -9.78 -14.02
CA LYS A 39 0.81 -10.44 -15.16
C LYS A 39 0.92 -11.97 -15.09
N CYS A 40 0.77 -12.53 -13.89
CA CYS A 40 1.09 -13.94 -13.60
C CYS A 40 -0.13 -14.82 -13.33
N PHE A 41 -1.35 -14.33 -13.54
CA PHE A 41 -2.58 -15.07 -13.20
C PHE A 41 -2.67 -16.45 -13.85
N LYS A 42 -2.42 -16.53 -15.17
CA LYS A 42 -2.52 -17.79 -15.93
C LYS A 42 -1.21 -18.57 -15.96
N THR A 43 -0.09 -17.87 -16.05
CA THR A 43 1.25 -18.42 -16.29
C THR A 43 2.04 -18.73 -15.03
N GLY A 44 1.69 -18.11 -13.89
CA GLY A 44 2.46 -18.19 -12.66
C GLY A 44 3.77 -17.39 -12.71
N CYS A 45 4.45 -17.33 -11.57
CA CYS A 45 5.80 -16.80 -11.42
C CYS A 45 6.78 -17.97 -11.35
N VAL A 46 7.84 -17.93 -12.17
CA VAL A 46 8.91 -18.92 -12.12
C VAL A 46 10.08 -18.37 -11.32
N GLU A 47 10.53 -19.14 -10.34
CA GLU A 47 11.74 -18.89 -9.58
C GLU A 47 12.73 -20.04 -9.76
N PHE A 48 14.01 -19.70 -9.80
CA PHE A 48 15.11 -20.65 -9.80
C PHE A 48 15.80 -20.56 -8.45
N ILE A 49 15.69 -21.62 -7.66
CA ILE A 49 16.32 -21.70 -6.34
C ILE A 49 17.61 -22.50 -6.48
N TRP A 50 18.73 -21.84 -6.17
CA TRP A 50 20.04 -22.49 -6.13
C TRP A 50 20.21 -23.25 -4.82
N ARG A 51 20.51 -24.54 -4.94
CA ARG A 51 20.66 -25.45 -3.80
C ARG A 51 22.02 -26.13 -3.85
N CYS A 52 22.44 -26.63 -2.69
CA CYS A 52 23.66 -27.42 -2.54
C CYS A 52 23.37 -28.62 -1.65
N LYS A 53 23.68 -29.83 -2.11
CA LYS A 53 23.36 -31.11 -1.43
C LYS A 53 24.03 -31.27 -0.06
N ILE A 54 25.10 -30.51 0.20
CA ILE A 54 25.89 -30.57 1.45
C ILE A 54 25.72 -29.32 2.32
N HIS A 55 25.02 -28.28 1.85
CA HIS A 55 24.77 -27.07 2.64
C HIS A 55 23.83 -27.38 3.81
N GLY A 56 24.23 -27.02 5.04
CA GLY A 56 23.48 -27.31 6.26
C GLY A 56 23.67 -28.72 6.83
N LYS A 57 24.59 -29.54 6.28
CA LYS A 57 24.86 -30.92 6.75
C LYS A 57 26.14 -31.07 7.58
N ASN A 58 26.62 -30.01 8.24
CA ASN A 58 27.91 -29.98 8.96
C ASN A 58 29.13 -30.45 8.13
N ILE A 59 29.06 -30.33 6.80
CA ILE A 59 30.16 -30.63 5.87
C ILE A 59 30.60 -29.30 5.25
N ASP A 60 31.89 -29.01 5.35
CA ASP A 60 32.46 -27.81 4.74
C ASP A 60 32.41 -27.87 3.21
N CYS A 61 32.18 -26.72 2.58
CA CYS A 61 32.21 -26.62 1.14
C CYS A 61 33.65 -26.86 0.64
N PRO A 62 33.91 -27.82 -0.27
CA PRO A 62 35.25 -28.05 -0.81
C PRO A 62 35.83 -26.85 -1.57
N ARG A 63 34.98 -25.88 -1.94
CA ARG A 63 35.35 -24.63 -2.61
C ARG A 63 35.38 -23.42 -1.66
N GLY A 64 35.21 -23.63 -0.35
CA GLY A 64 35.25 -22.59 0.67
C GLY A 64 34.07 -21.61 0.69
N TYR A 65 32.99 -21.88 -0.07
CA TYR A 65 31.84 -20.98 -0.12
C TYR A 65 30.89 -21.15 1.08
N LYS A 66 30.45 -20.03 1.66
CA LYS A 66 29.45 -20.00 2.75
C LYS A 66 27.99 -20.06 2.27
N HIS A 67 27.73 -19.66 1.03
CA HIS A 67 26.40 -19.62 0.43
C HIS A 67 26.42 -20.16 -1.00
N VAL A 68 25.29 -20.71 -1.43
CA VAL A 68 25.12 -21.15 -2.83
C VAL A 68 24.98 -19.93 -3.73
N GLY A 69 25.73 -19.89 -4.83
CA GLY A 69 25.82 -18.74 -5.72
C GLY A 69 26.20 -19.12 -7.15
N LYS A 70 26.36 -18.12 -8.02
CA LYS A 70 26.75 -18.29 -9.43
C LYS A 70 28.02 -19.14 -9.61
N ASN A 71 28.95 -19.05 -8.67
CA ASN A 71 30.21 -19.80 -8.70
C ASN A 71 30.05 -21.31 -8.39
N CYS A 72 28.84 -21.76 -8.05
CA CYS A 72 28.53 -23.16 -7.77
C CYS A 72 28.10 -23.95 -9.01
N PHE A 73 27.85 -23.32 -10.16
CA PHE A 73 27.24 -23.98 -11.32
C PHE A 73 28.03 -25.19 -11.86
N SER A 74 29.36 -25.19 -11.69
CA SER A 74 30.23 -26.31 -12.06
C SER A 74 30.49 -27.32 -10.92
N CYS A 75 29.80 -27.21 -9.79
CA CYS A 75 30.01 -28.07 -8.63
C CYS A 75 29.10 -29.31 -8.69
N LYS A 76 29.64 -30.51 -8.41
CA LYS A 76 28.86 -31.76 -8.35
C LYS A 76 27.75 -31.78 -7.30
N HIS A 77 27.85 -30.92 -6.28
CA HIS A 77 26.86 -30.81 -5.21
C HIS A 77 25.80 -29.74 -5.48
N TYR A 78 25.99 -28.91 -6.50
CA TYR A 78 25.03 -27.89 -6.92
C TYR A 78 23.86 -28.54 -7.65
N TYR A 79 22.67 -28.03 -7.40
CA TYR A 79 21.50 -28.28 -8.24
C TYR A 79 20.58 -27.06 -8.21
N GLU A 80 19.77 -26.93 -9.26
CA GLU A 80 18.77 -25.88 -9.37
C GLU A 80 17.38 -26.48 -9.23
N GLU A 81 16.55 -25.84 -8.42
CA GLU A 81 15.15 -26.18 -8.24
C GLU A 81 14.30 -25.10 -8.93
N LYS A 82 13.61 -25.47 -10.01
CA LYS A 82 12.69 -24.58 -10.71
C LYS A 82 11.31 -24.68 -10.05
N ILE A 83 10.89 -23.61 -9.37
CA ILE A 83 9.58 -23.54 -8.71
C ILE A 83 8.67 -22.63 -9.53
N CYS A 84 7.51 -23.14 -9.93
CA CYS A 84 6.44 -22.32 -10.49
C CYS A 84 5.38 -22.09 -9.43
N ARG A 85 5.11 -20.83 -9.08
CA ARG A 85 4.03 -20.45 -8.17
C ARG A 85 2.95 -19.71 -8.93
N LYS A 86 1.77 -20.32 -9.01
CA LYS A 86 0.59 -19.72 -9.62
C LYS A 86 -0.30 -19.12 -8.53
N PRO A 87 -0.86 -17.90 -8.73
CA PRO A 87 -1.90 -17.40 -7.86
C PRO A 87 -3.15 -18.29 -7.94
N GLU A 88 -3.77 -18.55 -6.80
CA GLU A 88 -5.01 -19.32 -6.69
C GLU A 88 -6.16 -18.38 -6.34
N ALA A 89 -7.33 -18.60 -6.94
CA ALA A 89 -8.54 -17.88 -6.56
C ALA A 89 -9.17 -18.55 -5.34
N LEU A 90 -9.61 -17.75 -4.36
CA LEU A 90 -10.29 -18.23 -3.15
C LEU A 90 -11.81 -18.39 -3.31
N VAL A 91 -12.32 -18.04 -4.48
CA VAL A 91 -13.76 -18.07 -4.81
C VAL A 91 -14.03 -19.10 -5.89
N ASP A 92 -15.29 -19.50 -6.01
CA ASP A 92 -15.76 -20.38 -7.07
C ASP A 92 -15.66 -19.71 -8.45
N LYS A 93 -15.85 -20.52 -9.51
CA LYS A 93 -15.68 -20.07 -10.89
C LYS A 93 -16.71 -19.01 -11.31
N GLU A 94 -17.94 -19.07 -10.81
CA GLU A 94 -19.00 -18.13 -11.18
C GLU A 94 -18.72 -16.76 -10.56
N THR A 95 -18.38 -16.73 -9.27
CA THR A 95 -17.94 -15.50 -8.59
C THR A 95 -16.71 -14.89 -9.26
N LEU A 96 -15.75 -15.72 -9.65
CA LEU A 96 -14.55 -15.25 -10.35
C LEU A 96 -14.87 -14.67 -11.73
N GLN A 97 -15.78 -15.29 -12.48
CA GLN A 97 -16.21 -14.80 -13.78
C GLN A 97 -16.93 -13.46 -13.63
N LYS A 98 -17.87 -13.36 -12.70
CA LYS A 98 -18.56 -12.11 -12.36
C LYS A 98 -17.57 -11.01 -12.00
N PHE A 99 -16.56 -11.30 -11.18
CA PHE A 99 -15.49 -10.35 -10.86
C PHE A 99 -14.79 -9.81 -12.11
N PHE A 100 -14.51 -10.65 -13.11
CA PHE A 100 -13.87 -10.19 -14.34
C PHE A 100 -14.78 -9.31 -15.20
N ASP A 101 -16.08 -9.55 -15.16
CA ASP A 101 -17.06 -8.72 -15.86
C ASP A 101 -17.22 -7.37 -15.13
N ASP A 102 -17.41 -7.37 -13.81
CA ASP A 102 -17.43 -6.16 -12.98
C ASP A 102 -16.11 -5.36 -13.11
N LEU A 103 -14.96 -6.05 -13.24
CA LEU A 103 -13.67 -5.41 -13.46
C LEU A 103 -13.59 -4.68 -14.80
N LYS A 104 -14.23 -5.19 -15.85
CA LYS A 104 -14.28 -4.48 -17.15
C LYS A 104 -15.08 -3.19 -17.01
N ASP A 105 -16.22 -3.23 -16.30
CA ASP A 105 -17.05 -2.06 -16.07
C ASP A 105 -16.30 -1.01 -15.23
N TYR A 106 -15.60 -1.45 -14.18
CA TYR A 106 -14.73 -0.57 -13.40
C TYR A 106 -13.60 0.04 -14.25
N GLU A 107 -12.93 -0.76 -15.09
CA GLU A 107 -11.86 -0.26 -15.96
C GLU A 107 -12.39 0.70 -17.02
N TYR A 108 -13.59 0.46 -17.56
CA TYR A 108 -14.29 1.38 -18.44
C TYR A 108 -14.60 2.69 -17.72
N TRP A 109 -15.28 2.65 -16.57
CA TRP A 109 -15.54 3.82 -15.73
C TRP A 109 -14.26 4.61 -15.48
N LEU A 110 -13.19 3.94 -15.02
CA LEU A 110 -11.90 4.57 -14.74
C LEU A 110 -11.33 5.26 -15.98
N SER A 111 -11.44 4.64 -17.16
CA SER A 111 -10.98 5.25 -18.42
C SER A 111 -11.76 6.51 -18.80
N THR A 112 -13.02 6.64 -18.36
CA THR A 112 -13.83 7.83 -18.64
C THR A 112 -13.50 9.00 -17.70
N VAL A 113 -13.00 8.74 -16.49
CA VAL A 113 -12.68 9.79 -15.49
C VAL A 113 -11.19 10.06 -15.32
N GLU A 114 -10.31 9.11 -15.66
CA GLU A 114 -8.87 9.26 -15.48
C GLU A 114 -8.30 10.41 -16.32
N GLY A 115 -7.49 11.24 -15.68
CA GLY A 115 -6.88 12.41 -16.30
C GLY A 115 -7.81 13.62 -16.42
N LYS A 116 -9.12 13.47 -16.17
CA LYS A 116 -10.08 14.58 -16.20
C LYS A 116 -10.16 15.30 -14.85
N ARG A 117 -10.67 16.53 -14.89
CA ARG A 117 -11.08 17.26 -13.70
C ARG A 117 -12.49 16.80 -13.30
N VAL A 118 -12.66 16.43 -12.05
CA VAL A 118 -13.92 15.95 -11.47
C VAL A 118 -14.25 16.77 -10.23
N SER A 119 -15.54 16.95 -9.95
CA SER A 119 -16.00 17.42 -8.64
C SER A 119 -15.89 16.26 -7.65
N PHE A 120 -15.42 16.54 -6.45
CA PHE A 120 -15.30 15.56 -5.38
C PHE A 120 -15.80 16.11 -4.05
N SER A 121 -16.56 15.30 -3.32
CA SER A 121 -16.90 15.56 -1.92
C SER A 121 -16.71 14.33 -1.04
N GLY A 122 -16.28 14.54 0.20
CA GLY A 122 -16.13 13.45 1.16
C GLY A 122 -15.51 13.86 2.49
N ILE A 123 -15.56 12.90 3.43
CA ILE A 123 -15.09 13.09 4.81
C ILE A 123 -13.66 12.55 4.96
N ILE A 124 -12.78 13.39 5.50
CA ILE A 124 -11.39 13.04 5.74
C ILE A 124 -11.32 11.98 6.85
N THR A 125 -10.63 10.89 6.58
CA THR A 125 -10.35 9.84 7.57
C THR A 125 -8.95 9.93 8.15
N ALA A 126 -7.98 10.41 7.37
CA ALA A 126 -6.61 10.58 7.82
C ALA A 126 -5.86 11.60 6.95
N VAL A 127 -4.86 12.25 7.55
CA VAL A 127 -3.89 13.11 6.85
C VAL A 127 -2.49 12.69 7.27
N TYR A 128 -1.64 12.35 6.30
CA TYR A 128 -0.28 11.89 6.57
C TYR A 128 0.69 12.32 5.45
N PRO A 129 2.00 12.41 5.72
CA PRO A 129 2.98 12.80 4.72
C PRO A 129 3.04 11.80 3.56
N SER A 130 3.18 12.32 2.35
CA SER A 130 3.47 11.53 1.16
C SER A 130 4.98 11.29 1.09
N LEU A 131 5.42 10.07 1.36
CA LEU A 131 6.84 9.74 1.46
C LEU A 131 7.35 8.98 0.25
N VAL A 132 8.55 9.34 -0.21
CA VAL A 132 9.27 8.64 -1.28
C VAL A 132 10.67 8.31 -0.79
N MET A 133 11.04 7.04 -0.80
CA MET A 133 12.40 6.58 -0.54
C MET A 133 13.10 6.24 -1.85
N THR A 134 14.24 6.89 -2.12
CA THR A 134 15.12 6.51 -3.23
C THR A 134 16.28 5.68 -2.69
N VAL A 135 16.50 4.50 -3.28
CA VAL A 135 17.58 3.58 -2.92
C VAL A 135 18.54 3.44 -4.12
N ASP A 136 19.82 3.76 -3.89
CA ASP A 136 20.90 3.63 -4.86
C ASP A 136 22.18 3.12 -4.18
N ASN A 137 22.74 2.00 -4.65
CA ASN A 137 23.97 1.35 -4.13
C ASN A 137 24.07 1.37 -2.59
N ASN A 138 23.05 0.82 -1.91
CA ASN A 138 22.90 0.75 -0.46
C ASN A 138 22.72 2.08 0.28
N ARG A 139 22.70 3.22 -0.41
CA ARG A 139 22.29 4.50 0.17
C ARG A 139 20.79 4.68 -0.05
N SER A 140 20.08 5.00 1.01
CA SER A 140 18.66 5.34 0.96
C SER A 140 18.43 6.77 1.43
N SER A 141 17.56 7.51 0.75
CA SER A 141 17.10 8.81 1.20
C SER A 141 15.58 8.89 1.16
N VAL A 142 14.97 9.38 2.24
CA VAL A 142 13.53 9.61 2.33
C VAL A 142 13.24 11.08 2.09
N ARG A 143 12.36 11.34 1.12
CA ARG A 143 11.84 12.67 0.79
C ARG A 143 10.35 12.72 1.08
N MET A 144 9.92 13.88 1.55
CA MET A 144 8.50 14.19 1.73
C MET A 144 8.03 14.98 0.52
N ASN A 145 7.10 14.41 -0.24
CA ASN A 145 6.52 15.00 -1.44
C ASN A 145 5.10 15.50 -1.14
N GLY A 146 4.94 16.38 -0.16
CA GLY A 146 3.62 16.85 0.29
C GLY A 146 2.91 15.87 1.21
N PHE A 147 1.58 15.86 1.17
CA PHE A 147 0.71 15.08 2.05
C PHE A 147 -0.34 14.33 1.25
N LEU A 148 -0.85 13.25 1.83
CA LEU A 148 -2.00 12.52 1.35
C LEU A 148 -3.11 12.66 2.40
N ILE A 149 -4.25 13.17 1.92
CA ILE A 149 -5.53 13.10 2.65
C ILE A 149 -6.21 11.82 2.17
N LYS A 150 -6.72 11.02 3.11
CA LYS A 150 -7.41 9.75 2.85
C LYS A 150 -8.88 9.92 3.14
N PHE A 151 -9.72 9.47 2.22
CA PHE A 151 -11.17 9.36 2.36
C PHE A 151 -11.53 7.86 2.31
N ALA A 152 -12.46 7.40 3.14
CA ALA A 152 -12.95 6.01 3.07
C ALA A 152 -13.96 5.79 1.94
N ARG A 153 -14.64 6.87 1.54
CA ARG A 153 -15.60 6.96 0.43
C ARG A 153 -15.75 8.43 0.02
N GLY A 154 -16.35 8.68 -1.14
CA GLY A 154 -16.72 10.04 -1.54
C GLY A 154 -17.45 10.06 -2.87
N TYR A 155 -18.04 11.20 -3.21
CA TYR A 155 -18.74 11.40 -4.46
C TYR A 155 -17.78 11.92 -5.52
N ILE A 156 -17.80 11.34 -6.73
CA ILE A 156 -17.09 11.83 -7.90
C ILE A 156 -18.16 12.25 -8.92
N GLY A 157 -18.47 13.56 -8.98
CA GLY A 157 -19.66 14.03 -9.68
C GLY A 157 -20.93 13.43 -9.06
N TYR A 158 -21.67 12.62 -9.83
CA TYR A 158 -22.87 11.92 -9.35
C TYR A 158 -22.60 10.48 -8.88
N ASP A 159 -21.39 9.96 -9.08
CA ASP A 159 -21.05 8.58 -8.74
C ASP A 159 -20.56 8.50 -7.29
N LEU A 160 -21.06 7.53 -6.53
CA LEU A 160 -20.51 7.23 -5.22
C LEU A 160 -19.34 6.27 -5.38
N PHE A 161 -18.14 6.71 -5.01
CA PHE A 161 -16.98 5.83 -4.92
C PHE A 161 -16.87 5.29 -3.49
N ASP A 162 -17.26 4.03 -3.31
CA ASP A 162 -17.36 3.31 -2.04
C ASP A 162 -16.07 2.51 -1.74
N ASP A 163 -14.93 3.20 -1.80
CA ASP A 163 -13.63 2.66 -1.41
C ASP A 163 -12.65 3.81 -1.12
N THR A 164 -11.43 3.47 -0.71
CA THR A 164 -10.42 4.43 -0.30
C THR A 164 -9.94 5.29 -1.48
N ILE A 165 -10.08 6.61 -1.32
CA ILE A 165 -9.60 7.63 -2.25
C ILE A 165 -8.56 8.49 -1.54
N TYR A 166 -7.59 8.98 -2.30
CA TYR A 166 -6.56 9.85 -1.75
C TYR A 166 -6.56 11.19 -2.47
N LEU A 167 -6.40 12.28 -1.75
CA LEU A 167 -6.07 13.59 -2.30
C LEU A 167 -4.60 13.91 -1.99
N HIS A 168 -3.82 14.20 -3.02
CA HIS A 168 -2.44 14.65 -2.89
C HIS A 168 -2.38 16.18 -2.82
N ILE A 169 -1.81 16.70 -1.73
CA ILE A 169 -1.70 18.14 -1.48
C ILE A 169 -0.26 18.57 -1.18
N GLY A 170 0.03 19.83 -1.49
CA GLY A 170 1.30 20.47 -1.17
C GLY A 170 1.30 21.18 0.19
N ARG A 171 2.48 21.64 0.62
CA ARG A 171 2.66 22.39 1.88
C ARG A 171 1.77 23.64 1.98
N ARG A 172 1.60 24.40 0.89
CA ARG A 172 0.78 25.61 0.86
C ARG A 172 -0.69 25.31 1.17
N PHE A 173 -1.19 24.20 0.64
CA PHE A 173 -2.56 23.76 0.91
C PHE A 173 -2.73 23.40 2.38
N LEU A 174 -1.82 22.60 2.93
CA LEU A 174 -1.85 22.22 4.34
C LEU A 174 -1.83 23.44 5.27
N ALA A 175 -0.98 24.42 4.99
CA ALA A 175 -0.87 25.64 5.80
C ALA A 175 -2.13 26.52 5.73
N LYS A 176 -2.77 26.59 4.56
CA LYS A 176 -3.98 27.41 4.35
C LYS A 176 -5.23 26.78 4.96
N TRP A 177 -5.45 25.49 4.68
CA TRP A 177 -6.72 24.83 4.97
C TRP A 177 -6.69 23.96 6.22
N GLN A 178 -5.50 23.58 6.70
CA GLN A 178 -5.30 22.73 7.87
C GLN A 178 -6.22 21.50 7.96
N PRO A 179 -6.37 20.71 6.87
CA PRO A 179 -7.26 19.56 6.84
C PRO A 179 -6.95 18.56 7.96
N ALA A 180 -8.00 18.06 8.60
CA ALA A 180 -7.95 17.14 9.71
C ALA A 180 -8.97 15.99 9.56
N PRO A 181 -8.77 14.86 10.25
CA PRO A 181 -9.79 13.81 10.32
C PRO A 181 -11.14 14.37 10.79
N SER A 182 -12.22 13.84 10.21
CA SER A 182 -13.62 14.26 10.37
C SER A 182 -14.04 15.53 9.64
N ASP A 183 -13.12 16.29 9.04
CA ASP A 183 -13.50 17.42 8.18
C ASP A 183 -14.20 16.95 6.91
N GLU A 184 -15.15 17.75 6.43
CA GLU A 184 -15.88 17.52 5.19
C GLU A 184 -15.39 18.52 4.14
N LEU A 185 -14.89 17.99 3.02
CA LEU A 185 -14.29 18.77 1.95
C LEU A 185 -15.06 18.59 0.65
N GLU A 186 -15.30 19.70 -0.04
CA GLU A 186 -15.70 19.74 -1.44
C GLU A 186 -14.64 20.44 -2.28
N PHE A 187 -14.32 19.89 -3.46
CA PHE A 187 -13.36 20.51 -4.37
C PHE A 187 -13.42 19.93 -5.79
N LYS A 188 -12.83 20.63 -6.75
CA LYS A 188 -12.49 20.06 -8.06
C LYS A 188 -11.04 19.63 -8.11
N ALA A 189 -10.76 18.43 -8.61
CA ALA A 189 -9.39 17.93 -8.77
C ALA A 189 -9.23 17.06 -10.02
N ARG A 190 -7.99 16.87 -10.46
CA ARG A 190 -7.68 15.91 -11.53
C ARG A 190 -7.59 14.50 -10.94
N LEU A 191 -8.37 13.55 -11.45
CA LEU A 191 -8.31 12.16 -11.05
C LEU A 191 -7.17 11.43 -11.76
N THR A 192 -6.42 10.60 -11.04
CA THR A 192 -5.32 9.78 -11.58
C THR A 192 -5.30 8.39 -10.94
N ASN A 193 -4.79 7.38 -11.66
CA ASN A 193 -4.53 6.07 -11.08
C ASN A 193 -3.05 5.92 -10.67
N SER A 194 -2.80 5.64 -9.38
CA SER A 194 -1.46 5.37 -8.86
C SER A 194 -1.34 3.95 -8.33
N ARG A 195 -0.94 3.03 -9.21
CA ARG A 195 -0.74 1.61 -8.91
C ARG A 195 -1.99 0.93 -8.33
N GLY A 196 -3.13 1.19 -8.97
CA GLY A 196 -4.46 0.71 -8.58
C GLY A 196 -5.08 1.50 -7.43
N LYS A 197 -4.56 2.68 -7.08
CA LYS A 197 -5.22 3.61 -6.15
C LYS A 197 -5.82 4.75 -6.95
N VAL A 198 -7.02 5.18 -6.61
CA VAL A 198 -7.58 6.44 -7.11
C VAL A 198 -6.98 7.59 -6.32
N VAL A 199 -6.32 8.51 -7.01
CA VAL A 199 -5.65 9.66 -6.42
C VAL A 199 -6.08 10.94 -7.13
N LEU A 200 -6.66 11.85 -6.37
CA LEU A 200 -7.00 13.21 -6.77
C LEU A 200 -5.76 14.09 -6.60
N ILE A 201 -5.46 14.91 -7.60
CA ILE A 201 -4.32 15.83 -7.60
C ILE A 201 -4.73 17.22 -8.05
N ARG A 202 -3.95 18.23 -7.65
CA ARG A 202 -4.16 19.65 -8.03
C ARG A 202 -5.59 20.14 -7.70
N PRO A 203 -6.00 20.11 -6.43
CA PRO A 203 -7.32 20.60 -6.03
C PRO A 203 -7.47 22.10 -6.29
N THR A 204 -8.68 22.50 -6.68
CA THR A 204 -9.15 23.86 -6.94
C THR A 204 -10.58 24.00 -6.44
N GLU A 205 -11.06 25.23 -6.24
CA GLU A 205 -12.44 25.49 -5.75
C GLU A 205 -12.72 24.71 -4.46
N VAL A 206 -11.84 24.85 -3.48
CA VAL A 206 -11.88 24.08 -2.24
C VAL A 206 -12.81 24.78 -1.25
N GLU A 207 -13.76 24.02 -0.72
CA GLU A 207 -14.70 24.44 0.30
C GLU A 207 -14.64 23.43 1.47
N ILE A 208 -14.69 23.96 2.70
CA ILE A 208 -14.76 23.14 3.92
C ILE A 208 -16.17 23.31 4.48
N GLU A 209 -16.99 22.27 4.39
CA GLU A 209 -18.36 22.32 4.90
C GLU A 209 -18.40 22.15 6.42
N LYS A 210 -17.52 21.30 6.95
CA LYS A 210 -17.36 21.07 8.39
C LYS A 210 -15.88 21.04 8.74
N ASN A 211 -15.53 21.80 9.77
CA ASN A 211 -14.16 21.97 10.27
C ASN A 211 -14.14 21.71 11.78
N GLU A 212 -14.38 20.46 12.15
CA GLU A 212 -14.46 20.01 13.55
C GLU A 212 -13.19 19.24 13.96
N GLY A 213 -12.40 18.81 12.96
CA GLY A 213 -11.20 18.03 13.17
C GLY A 213 -10.05 18.84 13.76
N LYS A 214 -9.13 18.13 14.42
CA LYS A 214 -7.85 18.70 14.83
C LYS A 214 -6.71 18.00 14.10
N PRO A 215 -5.79 18.74 13.45
CA PRO A 215 -4.66 18.13 12.76
C PRO A 215 -3.80 17.31 13.72
N ILE A 216 -3.77 16.00 13.52
CA ILE A 216 -2.92 15.10 14.31
C ILE A 216 -1.44 15.28 13.88
N ILE A 217 -1.23 15.38 12.57
CA ILE A 217 0.09 15.58 11.95
C ILE A 217 0.13 16.93 11.24
N ASP A 218 0.92 17.85 11.81
CA ASP A 218 1.33 19.09 11.16
C ASP A 218 2.64 18.89 10.36
N TYR A 219 3.08 19.96 9.68
CA TYR A 219 4.30 19.93 8.87
C TYR A 219 5.57 19.62 9.67
N SER A 220 5.67 20.15 10.89
CA SER A 220 6.86 19.97 11.75
C SER A 220 6.95 18.53 12.24
N LYS A 221 5.85 17.97 12.74
CA LYS A 221 5.74 16.56 13.13
C LYS A 221 6.02 15.63 11.96
N ALA A 222 5.53 15.96 10.77
CA ALA A 222 5.80 15.19 9.56
C ALA A 222 7.30 15.20 9.19
N LEU A 223 8.00 16.34 9.38
CA LEU A 223 9.43 16.44 9.10
C LEU A 223 10.28 15.62 10.10
N ILE A 224 9.90 15.64 11.37
CA ILE A 224 10.50 14.79 12.40
C ILE A 224 10.28 13.33 12.03
N GLY A 225 9.02 12.93 11.81
CA GLY A 225 8.66 11.56 11.47
C GLY A 225 9.29 11.04 10.17
N LYS A 226 9.50 11.91 9.17
CA LYS A 226 10.26 11.59 7.94
C LYS A 226 11.71 11.22 8.23
N THR A 227 12.28 11.76 9.31
CA THR A 227 13.70 11.60 9.65
C THR A 227 13.91 10.45 10.63
N THR A 228 13.01 10.30 11.61
CA THR A 228 13.10 9.30 12.69
C THR A 228 12.31 8.02 12.40
N GLY A 229 11.45 8.03 11.37
CA GLY A 229 10.58 6.91 11.09
C GLY A 229 11.30 5.68 10.53
N THR A 230 10.59 4.55 10.56
CA THR A 230 11.13 3.25 10.12
C THR A 230 10.11 2.50 9.25
N ILE A 231 10.61 1.59 8.41
CA ILE A 231 9.75 0.70 7.62
C ILE A 231 9.22 -0.39 8.55
N VAL A 232 7.90 -0.55 8.61
CA VAL A 232 7.25 -1.61 9.38
C VAL A 232 7.53 -2.97 8.72
N ARG A 233 7.98 -3.95 9.52
CA ARG A 233 8.54 -5.21 9.01
C ARG A 233 7.55 -6.37 9.03
N ASP A 234 6.54 -6.33 9.87
CA ASP A 234 5.54 -7.36 10.13
C ASP A 234 4.14 -6.95 9.59
N ASP A 235 3.07 -7.51 10.15
CA ASP A 235 1.70 -7.21 9.72
C ASP A 235 1.36 -5.73 9.92
N ILE A 236 0.80 -5.12 8.87
CA ILE A 236 0.48 -3.68 8.80
C ILE A 236 -1.02 -3.40 8.93
N SER A 237 -1.85 -4.41 9.19
CA SER A 237 -3.31 -4.30 9.32
C SER A 237 -3.73 -3.15 10.24
N LEU A 238 -3.16 -3.09 11.45
CA LEU A 238 -3.39 -2.04 12.44
C LEU A 238 -2.84 -0.68 12.01
N CYS A 239 -1.75 -0.69 11.23
CA CYS A 239 -1.09 0.54 10.83
C CYS A 239 -1.92 1.34 9.81
N HIS A 240 -2.80 0.70 9.03
CA HIS A 240 -3.66 1.35 8.02
C HIS A 240 -4.66 2.38 8.58
N GLN A 241 -4.98 2.27 9.87
CA GLN A 241 -5.87 3.17 10.60
C GLN A 241 -5.11 4.10 11.56
N CYS A 242 -3.79 3.88 11.72
CA CYS A 242 -2.97 4.67 12.61
C CYS A 242 -2.66 6.04 12.00
N PRO A 243 -2.85 7.15 12.73
CA PRO A 243 -2.54 8.49 12.21
C PRO A 243 -1.05 8.68 11.94
N PHE A 244 -0.17 7.92 12.62
CA PHE A 244 1.28 7.95 12.42
C PHE A 244 1.78 6.99 11.33
N GLY A 245 0.85 6.29 10.67
CA GLY A 245 1.13 5.38 9.60
C GLY A 245 1.11 6.05 8.24
N ALA A 246 2.24 6.04 7.52
CA ALA A 246 2.34 6.66 6.20
C ALA A 246 2.70 5.64 5.12
N LEU A 247 2.16 5.85 3.92
CA LEU A 247 2.58 5.12 2.73
C LEU A 247 3.94 5.63 2.25
N LEU A 248 4.87 4.70 2.06
CA LEU A 248 6.21 4.98 1.52
C LEU A 248 6.36 4.35 0.14
N ASP A 249 6.55 5.19 -0.87
CA ASP A 249 6.89 4.74 -2.21
C ASP A 249 8.41 4.54 -2.32
N VAL A 250 8.85 3.29 -2.51
CA VAL A 250 10.27 2.95 -2.58
C VAL A 250 10.68 2.80 -4.05
N ILE A 251 11.67 3.58 -4.47
CA ILE A 251 12.25 3.60 -5.81
C ILE A 251 13.69 3.09 -5.70
N VAL A 252 13.93 1.87 -6.16
CA VAL A 252 15.27 1.29 -6.30
C VAL A 252 15.76 1.63 -7.69
N LEU A 253 16.92 2.31 -7.81
CA LEU A 253 17.46 2.73 -9.11
C LEU A 253 18.31 1.64 -9.78
N ARG A 254 19.10 0.90 -9.00
CA ARG A 254 20.04 -0.13 -9.47
C ARG A 254 19.85 -1.43 -8.69
N PRO A 255 20.10 -2.61 -9.29
CA PRO A 255 20.57 -2.84 -10.67
C PRO A 255 19.49 -2.65 -11.74
N LYS A 256 18.20 -2.74 -11.38
CA LYS A 256 17.07 -2.46 -12.27
C LYS A 256 16.09 -1.54 -11.54
N ARG A 257 15.58 -0.53 -12.25
CA ARG A 257 14.57 0.37 -11.69
C ARG A 257 13.37 -0.45 -11.23
N ASN A 258 13.11 -0.41 -9.92
CA ASN A 258 11.98 -1.10 -9.32
C ASN A 258 11.25 -0.14 -8.38
N ILE A 259 9.92 -0.14 -8.46
CA ILE A 259 9.08 0.73 -7.65
C ILE A 259 8.08 -0.14 -6.90
N TYR A 260 8.11 -0.08 -5.58
CA TYR A 260 7.17 -0.77 -4.71
C TYR A 260 6.71 0.16 -3.60
N ARG A 261 5.83 -0.35 -2.72
CA ARG A 261 5.28 0.42 -1.61
C ARG A 261 5.51 -0.35 -0.31
N ARG A 262 5.84 0.39 0.73
CA ARG A 262 5.94 -0.11 2.10
C ARG A 262 5.11 0.78 3.01
N PHE A 263 4.88 0.27 4.21
CA PHE A 263 4.30 1.06 5.29
C PHE A 263 5.43 1.63 6.16
N TYR A 264 5.31 2.88 6.55
CA TYR A 264 6.33 3.62 7.28
C TYR A 264 5.74 4.22 8.55
N CYS A 265 6.32 3.87 9.69
CA CYS A 265 5.88 4.39 10.98
C CYS A 265 6.63 5.68 11.30
N LEU A 266 5.90 6.79 11.41
CA LEU A 266 6.47 8.10 11.74
C LEU A 266 6.98 8.17 13.19
N ARG A 267 6.54 7.26 14.07
CA ARG A 267 7.04 7.12 15.46
C ARG A 267 8.29 6.24 15.57
N GLY A 268 8.79 5.68 14.47
CA GLY A 268 10.01 4.86 14.48
C GLY A 268 9.82 3.40 14.92
N VAL A 269 8.58 2.92 15.02
CA VAL A 269 8.29 1.54 15.42
C VAL A 269 8.50 0.58 14.24
N GLU A 270 9.44 -0.36 14.39
CA GLU A 270 9.75 -1.36 13.35
C GLU A 270 8.75 -2.52 13.27
N TYR A 271 8.13 -2.89 14.39
CA TYR A 271 7.23 -4.04 14.53
C TYR A 271 5.89 -3.59 15.12
N SER A 272 4.79 -3.84 14.40
CA SER A 272 3.45 -3.38 14.76
C SER A 272 2.96 -3.95 16.09
N LYS A 273 3.38 -5.18 16.43
CA LYS A 273 3.10 -5.83 17.73
C LYS A 273 3.59 -5.03 18.94
N ASP A 274 4.70 -4.29 18.78
CA ASP A 274 5.38 -3.52 19.82
C ASP A 274 4.93 -2.05 19.82
N CYS A 275 3.88 -1.72 19.05
CA CYS A 275 3.42 -0.35 18.88
C CYS A 275 2.65 0.15 20.11
N PRO A 276 3.08 1.25 20.76
CA PRO A 276 2.35 1.81 21.91
C PRO A 276 0.96 2.34 21.55
N VAL A 277 0.74 2.78 20.29
CA VAL A 277 -0.59 3.18 19.80
C VAL A 277 -1.58 2.02 19.83
N ARG A 278 -1.11 0.78 19.61
CA ARG A 278 -1.95 -0.42 19.73
C ARG A 278 -2.43 -0.60 21.16
N LEU A 279 -1.51 -0.48 22.12
CA LEU A 279 -1.82 -0.57 23.55
C LEU A 279 -2.80 0.53 23.95
N GLU A 280 -2.59 1.77 23.52
CA GLU A 280 -3.51 2.89 23.75
C GLU A 280 -4.93 2.58 23.21
N GLN A 281 -5.04 2.06 21.98
CA GLN A 281 -6.32 1.71 21.37
C GLN A 281 -7.02 0.52 22.06
N GLU A 282 -6.27 -0.49 22.49
CA GLU A 282 -6.80 -1.63 23.25
C GLU A 282 -7.28 -1.19 24.62
N LEU A 283 -6.54 -0.31 25.30
CA LEU A 283 -6.94 0.26 26.59
C LEU A 283 -8.22 1.10 26.47
N ILE A 284 -8.36 1.94 25.42
CA ILE A 284 -9.56 2.74 25.17
C ILE A 284 -10.78 1.84 24.87
N LYS A 285 -10.60 0.76 24.12
CA LYS A 285 -11.68 -0.21 23.86
C LYS A 285 -12.13 -0.91 25.14
N ASN A 286 -11.20 -1.31 25.99
CA ASN A 286 -11.51 -1.97 27.26
C ASN A 286 -12.14 -1.00 28.27
N SER A 287 -11.73 0.28 28.30
CA SER A 287 -12.34 1.28 29.17
C SER A 287 -13.78 1.62 28.75
N ASN A 288 -14.09 1.61 27.44
CA ASN A 288 -15.45 1.86 26.96
C ASN A 288 -16.39 0.67 27.16
N GLN A 289 -15.87 -0.56 27.35
CA GLN A 289 -16.66 -1.72 27.78
C GLN A 289 -16.95 -1.72 29.29
N SER A 290 -16.27 -0.87 30.07
CA SER A 290 -16.41 -0.80 31.52
C SER A 290 -17.49 0.20 31.99
N VAL A 291 -18.17 0.88 31.07
CA VAL A 291 -19.15 1.95 31.34
C VAL A 291 -20.59 1.50 31.08
N GLU A 292 -20.80 0.25 30.67
CA GLU A 292 -22.13 -0.39 30.64
C GLU A 292 -22.28 -1.30 31.89
N ILE A 293 -22.49 -0.68 33.06
CA ILE A 293 -23.12 -1.31 34.24
C ILE A 293 -24.13 -0.33 34.81
#